data_AF-A0A945DG13-F1
#
_entry.id   AF-A0A945DG13-F1
#
_cell.length_a   1.000
_cell.length_b   1.000
_cell.length_c   1.000
_cell.angle_alpha   90.00
_cell.angle_beta   90.00
_cell.angle_gamma   90.00
#
_symmetry.space_group_name_H-M   'P 1'
#
loop_
_entity.id
_entity.type
_entity.pdbx_description
1 polymer ?
#
loop_
_entity_poly.entity_id
_entity_poly.type
_entity_poly.pdbx_seq_one_letter_code
_entity_poly.pdbx_strand_id
1 'polypeptide(L)' 'MIMVRDSYIKAFPDKKEFVSYMSTWVHHPNKDTSLMDQSIKKHGLMPELAIDLDTLREISTYIYNTDFKKSHKGHK' A
#
# COMPACT_ATOMS: atom_id res chain seq x y z
N MET A 1 3.12 -1.84 9.67
CA MET A 1 2.92 -0.92 8.52
C MET A 1 4.21 -0.52 7.81
N ILE A 2 5.33 -0.23 8.51
CA ILE A 2 6.57 0.26 7.88
C ILE A 2 7.17 -0.72 6.85
N MET A 3 7.19 -2.03 7.16
CA MET A 3 7.80 -3.05 6.26
C MET A 3 7.02 -3.25 4.95
N VAL A 4 5.70 -3.03 4.97
CA VAL A 4 4.83 -3.19 3.79
C VAL A 4 5.24 -2.13 2.77
N ARG A 5 5.18 -0.86 3.16
CA ARG A 5 5.57 0.28 2.31
C ARG A 5 7.00 0.15 1.78
N ASP A 6 7.98 -0.13 2.64
CA ASP A 6 9.38 -0.25 2.21
C ASP A 6 9.58 -1.39 1.18
N SER A 7 8.83 -2.49 1.29
CA SER A 7 8.89 -3.60 0.32
C SER A 7 8.29 -3.22 -1.03
N TYR A 8 7.14 -2.54 -1.03
CA TYR A 8 6.49 -2.08 -2.26
C TYR A 8 7.26 -0.93 -2.91
N ILE A 9 7.77 0.06 -2.15
CA ILE A 9 8.59 1.16 -2.71
C ILE A 9 9.90 0.63 -3.31
N LYS A 10 10.51 -0.41 -2.74
CA LYS A 10 11.70 -1.04 -3.35
C LYS A 10 11.40 -1.80 -4.63
N ALA A 11 10.17 -2.31 -4.79
CA ALA A 11 9.75 -3.05 -5.97
C ALA A 11 9.37 -2.15 -7.16
N PHE A 12 9.00 -0.89 -6.89
CA PHE A 12 8.60 0.07 -7.91
C PHE A 12 9.61 1.22 -8.03
N PRO A 13 10.25 1.41 -9.20
CA PRO A 13 11.18 2.51 -9.42
C PRO A 13 10.47 3.88 -9.44
N ASP A 14 9.20 3.90 -9.87
CA ASP A 14 8.44 5.12 -10.07
C ASP A 14 7.20 5.23 -9.17
N LYS A 15 6.96 6.45 -8.67
CA LYS A 15 5.76 6.78 -7.90
C LYS A 15 4.47 6.46 -8.65
N LYS A 16 4.43 6.72 -9.96
CA LYS A 16 3.23 6.47 -10.79
C LYS A 16 2.90 4.98 -10.85
N GLU A 17 3.92 4.13 -11.02
CA GLU A 17 3.75 2.67 -11.02
C GLU A 17 3.29 2.17 -9.66
N PHE A 18 3.92 2.65 -8.57
CA PHE A 18 3.50 2.33 -7.21
C PHE A 18 2.02 2.68 -6.97
N VAL A 19 1.61 3.91 -7.30
CA VAL A 19 0.23 4.38 -7.06
C VAL A 19 -0.75 3.58 -7.90
N SER A 20 -0.44 3.31 -9.17
CA SER A 20 -1.31 2.53 -10.05
C SER A 20 -1.47 1.09 -9.57
N TYR A 21 -0.36 0.44 -9.21
CA TYR A 21 -0.37 -0.92 -8.71
C TYR A 21 -1.10 -1.01 -7.37
N MET A 22 -0.79 -0.14 -6.42
CA MET A 22 -1.38 -0.17 -5.07
C MET A 22 -2.88 0.13 -5.11
N SER A 23 -3.31 1.15 -5.87
CA SER A 23 -4.74 1.48 -5.99
C SER A 23 -5.53 0.33 -6.63
N THR A 24 -5.00 -0.30 -7.68
CA THR A 24 -5.64 -1.44 -8.34
C THR A 24 -5.66 -2.67 -7.44
N TRP A 25 -4.56 -2.95 -6.73
CA TRP A 25 -4.46 -4.09 -5.83
C TRP A 25 -5.34 -3.92 -4.59
N VAL A 26 -5.46 -2.73 -4.02
CA VAL A 26 -6.36 -2.48 -2.88
C VAL A 26 -7.83 -2.54 -3.32
N HIS A 27 -8.13 -2.13 -4.56
CA HIS A 27 -9.47 -2.23 -5.12
C HIS A 27 -9.88 -3.69 -5.35
N HIS A 28 -9.00 -4.52 -5.90
CA HIS A 28 -9.23 -5.96 -6.05
C HIS A 28 -8.03 -6.74 -5.52
N PRO A 29 -7.97 -6.99 -4.20
CA PRO A 29 -6.85 -7.68 -3.60
C PRO A 29 -6.81 -9.10 -4.13
N ASN A 30 -5.69 -9.45 -4.76
CA ASN A 30 -5.42 -10.79 -5.25
C ASN A 30 -4.14 -11.33 -4.59
N LYS A 31 -4.18 -12.62 -4.20
CA LYS A 31 -3.06 -13.33 -3.59
C LYS A 31 -1.90 -13.49 -4.57
N ASP A 32 -2.20 -13.78 -5.83
CA ASP A 32 -1.19 -14.10 -6.85
C ASP A 32 -0.39 -12.88 -7.27
N THR A 33 -1.01 -11.70 -7.24
CA THR A 33 -0.36 -10.45 -7.63
C THR A 33 0.29 -9.74 -6.45
N SER A 34 0.18 -10.25 -5.23
CA SER A 34 0.73 -9.61 -4.03
C SER A 34 2.22 -9.88 -3.88
N LEU A 35 3.00 -8.80 -3.64
CA LEU A 35 4.41 -8.92 -3.28
C LEU A 35 4.63 -9.48 -1.86
N MET A 36 3.56 -9.72 -1.09
CA MET A 36 3.62 -10.17 0.29
C MET A 36 2.79 -11.45 0.54
N ASP A 37 2.99 -12.49 -0.28
CA ASP A 37 2.34 -13.81 -0.11
C ASP A 37 2.45 -14.38 1.32
N GLN A 38 3.61 -14.21 1.95
CA GLN A 38 3.82 -14.64 3.35
C GLN A 38 2.90 -13.91 4.34
N SER A 39 2.62 -12.63 4.10
CA SER A 39 1.70 -11.85 4.94
C SER A 39 0.24 -12.22 4.71
N ILE A 40 -0.13 -12.54 3.46
CA ILE A 40 -1.47 -13.05 3.13
C ILE A 40 -1.70 -14.42 3.78
N LYS A 41 -0.70 -15.32 3.76
CA LYS A 41 -0.78 -16.62 4.44
C LYS A 41 -0.95 -16.49 5.94
N LYS A 42 -0.35 -15.46 6.55
CA LYS A 42 -0.38 -15.23 8.01
C LYS A 42 -1.61 -14.47 8.49
N HIS A 43 -2.08 -13.47 7.74
CA HIS A 43 -3.12 -12.53 8.16
C HIS A 43 -4.41 -12.62 7.34
N GLY A 44 -4.43 -13.44 6.29
CA GLY A 44 -5.51 -13.48 5.32
C GLY A 44 -5.35 -12.42 4.23
N LEU A 45 -6.15 -12.56 3.18
CA LEU A 45 -6.26 -11.57 2.11
C LEU A 45 -7.11 -10.41 2.63
N MET A 46 -6.72 -9.19 2.28
CA MET A 46 -7.51 -8.00 2.59
C MET A 46 -8.90 -8.13 1.95
N PRO A 47 -10.00 -7.84 2.66
CA PRO A 47 -11.32 -7.83 2.05
C PRO A 47 -11.41 -6.68 1.04
N GLU A 48 -12.23 -6.89 0.01
CA GLU A 48 -12.54 -5.85 -0.96
C GLU A 48 -13.19 -4.65 -0.25
N LEU A 49 -12.62 -3.47 -0.44
CA LEU A 49 -13.18 -2.23 0.06
C LEU A 49 -13.98 -1.60 -1.06
N ALA A 50 -15.26 -1.30 -0.83
CA ALA A 50 -16.12 -0.56 -1.75
C ALA A 50 -15.76 0.94 -1.78
N ILE A 51 -14.47 1.23 -2.02
CA ILE A 51 -13.89 2.55 -2.14
C ILE A 51 -13.58 2.75 -3.61
N ASP A 52 -13.89 3.93 -4.13
CA ASP A 52 -13.60 4.27 -5.51
C ASP A 52 -12.09 4.29 -5.80
N LEU A 53 -11.74 3.99 -7.04
CA LEU A 53 -10.35 3.89 -7.46
C LEU A 53 -9.59 5.22 -7.32
N ASP A 54 -10.27 6.36 -7.44
CA ASP A 54 -9.66 7.68 -7.34
C ASP A 54 -9.26 8.00 -5.89
N THR A 55 -10.14 7.73 -4.93
CA THR A 55 -9.83 7.79 -3.49
C THR A 55 -8.68 6.83 -3.15
N LEU A 56 -8.68 5.61 -3.71
CA LEU A 56 -7.57 4.67 -3.51
C LEU A 56 -6.24 5.17 -4.09
N ARG A 57 -6.26 5.92 -5.20
CA ARG A 57 -5.06 6.59 -5.74
C ARG A 57 -4.57 7.70 -4.82
N GLU A 58 -5.46 8.48 -4.24
CA GLU A 58 -5.09 9.51 -3.26
C GLU A 58 -4.47 8.89 -2.01
N ILE A 59 -5.10 7.85 -1.47
CA ILE A 59 -4.57 7.09 -0.32
C ILE A 59 -3.20 6.49 -0.65
N SER A 60 -3.07 5.86 -1.82
CA SER A 60 -1.79 5.29 -2.27
C SER A 60 -0.71 6.35 -2.44
N THR A 61 -1.09 7.52 -2.97
CA THR A 61 -0.19 8.68 -3.11
C THR A 61 0.24 9.22 -1.75
N TYR A 62 -0.69 9.30 -0.80
CA TYR A 62 -0.39 9.69 0.56
C TYR A 62 0.54 8.69 1.24
N ILE A 63 0.30 7.39 1.11
CA ILE A 63 1.17 6.32 1.64
C ILE A 63 2.56 6.43 1.02
N TYR A 64 2.68 6.68 -0.29
CA TYR A 64 3.97 6.84 -0.94
C TYR A 64 4.73 8.06 -0.42
N ASN A 65 4.07 9.22 -0.33
CA ASN A 65 4.69 10.48 0.10
C ASN A 65 4.98 10.52 1.61
N THR A 66 4.18 9.83 2.42
CA THR A 66 4.23 9.91 3.88
C THR A 66 5.29 8.97 4.42
N ASP A 67 6.36 9.56 4.98
CA ASP A 67 7.36 8.77 5.67
C ASP A 67 6.93 8.39 7.09
N PHE A 68 6.37 7.19 7.24
CA PHE A 68 5.98 6.63 8.53
C PHE A 68 7.18 6.32 9.46
N LYS A 69 8.44 6.45 9.00
CA LYS A 69 9.62 6.42 9.89
C LYS A 69 9.84 7.72 10.65
N LYS A 70 9.26 8.84 10.21
CA LYS A 70 9.23 10.05 11.05
C LYS A 70 8.30 9.76 12.22
N SER A 71 8.92 9.37 13.33
CA SER A 71 8.27 9.35 14.65
C SER A 71 7.46 10.63 14.78
N HIS A 72 6.16 10.47 15.02
CA HIS A 72 5.27 11.57 15.35
C HIS A 72 5.86 12.23 16.60
N LYS A 73 6.61 13.33 16.42
CA LYS A 73 6.94 14.21 17.54
C LYS A 73 5.60 14.78 17.96
N GLY A 74 5.02 14.19 19.00
CA GLY A 74 3.71 14.58 19.53
C GLY A 74 3.62 16.09 19.60
N HIS A 75 2.47 16.62 19.18
CA HIS A 75 2.13 18.02 19.38
C HIS A 75 2.40 18.36 20.85
N LYS A 76 3.39 19.23 21.09
CA LYS A 76 3.64 19.86 22.39
C LYS A 76 2.70 21.04 22.55
#